data_AF-F2IJN5-F1
#
_entry.id   AF-F2IJN5-F1
#
_cell.length_a   1.000
_cell.length_b   1.000
_cell.length_c   1.000
_cell.angle_alpha   90.00
_cell.angle_beta   90.00
_cell.angle_gamma   90.00
#
_symmetry.space_group_name_H-M   'P 1'
#
loop_
_entity.id
_entity.type
_entity.pdbx_description
1 polymer ?
#
loop_
_entity_poly.entity_id
_entity_poly.type
_entity_poly.pdbx_seq_one_letter_code
_entity_poly.pdbx_strand_id
1 'polypeptide(L)'
;MTTHIQTIYTEDKTPFADTVNSWLEGLGFHVLPFQENDELTEKIDAVVIFHDNHNFDKRTAELRDLFEIHQAPIHKIDLSGTMNVALSHLSLFFDRTKCKDVLFIGSEGIKDHPKMDFFKEKWNL
;
A
#
# COMPACT_ATOMS: atom_id res chain seq x y z
N MET A 1 -2.20 14.37 -7.28
CA MET A 1 -0.78 14.66 -7.60
C MET A 1 0.15 13.64 -6.93
N THR A 2 0.21 12.40 -7.43
CA THR A 2 1.24 11.39 -7.12
C THR A 2 2.22 11.25 -8.29
N THR A 3 2.57 12.38 -8.91
CA THR A 3 3.44 12.46 -10.11
C THR A 3 4.85 11.88 -9.92
N HIS A 4 5.20 11.48 -8.70
CA HIS A 4 6.49 10.89 -8.36
C HIS A 4 6.49 9.37 -8.39
N ILE A 5 5.34 8.72 -8.19
CA ILE A 5 5.25 7.26 -8.13
C ILE A 5 5.48 6.70 -9.54
N GLN A 6 6.50 5.85 -9.67
CA GLN A 6 6.86 5.17 -10.91
C GLN A 6 6.41 3.71 -10.88
N THR A 7 6.68 3.02 -9.77
CA THR A 7 6.38 1.61 -9.61
C THR A 7 5.67 1.38 -8.28
N ILE A 8 4.59 0.62 -8.31
CA ILE A 8 3.96 0.09 -7.10
C ILE A 8 4.24 -1.40 -7.02
N TYR A 9 4.73 -1.85 -5.87
CA TYR A 9 4.97 -3.25 -5.59
C TYR A 9 3.84 -3.79 -4.72
N THR A 10 3.45 -5.04 -4.95
CA THR A 10 2.45 -5.75 -4.13
C THR A 10 2.90 -7.17 -3.88
N GLU A 11 2.53 -7.78 -2.76
CA GLU A 11 2.86 -9.18 -2.49
C GLU A 11 2.30 -10.12 -3.57
N ASP A 12 3.05 -11.16 -3.95
CA ASP A 12 2.59 -12.15 -4.91
C ASP A 12 1.57 -13.12 -4.27
N LYS A 13 0.58 -13.57 -5.04
CA LYS A 13 -0.40 -14.60 -4.67
C LYS A 13 -1.25 -14.31 -3.43
N THR A 14 -1.50 -13.03 -3.12
CA THR A 14 -2.47 -12.66 -2.08
C THR A 14 -3.76 -12.14 -2.70
N PRO A 15 -4.94 -12.48 -2.14
CA PRO A 15 -6.21 -11.95 -2.63
C PRO A 15 -6.29 -10.42 -2.58
N PHE A 16 -5.59 -9.81 -1.62
CA PHE A 16 -5.44 -8.36 -1.51
C PHE A 16 -4.67 -7.80 -2.71
N ALA A 17 -3.52 -8.38 -3.05
CA ALA A 17 -2.72 -7.94 -4.19
C ALA A 17 -3.48 -8.09 -5.50
N ASP A 18 -4.17 -9.20 -5.76
CA ASP A 18 -4.97 -9.37 -6.99
C ASP A 18 -6.01 -8.23 -7.16
N THR A 19 -6.65 -7.88 -6.05
CA THR A 19 -7.66 -6.82 -5.98
C THR A 19 -7.06 -5.43 -6.22
N VAL A 20 -5.88 -5.17 -5.61
CA VAL A 20 -5.20 -3.88 -5.71
C VAL A 20 -4.51 -3.71 -7.06
N ASN A 21 -3.90 -4.77 -7.61
CA ASN A 21 -3.23 -4.77 -8.91
C ASN A 21 -4.21 -4.38 -10.01
N SER A 22 -5.36 -5.07 -10.06
CA SER A 22 -6.40 -4.79 -11.04
C SER A 22 -6.86 -3.32 -10.98
N TRP A 23 -6.94 -2.75 -9.78
CA TRP A 23 -7.32 -1.36 -9.58
C TRP A 23 -6.21 -0.38 -9.99
N LEU A 24 -4.97 -0.61 -9.55
CA LEU A 24 -3.82 0.24 -9.85
C LEU A 24 -3.46 0.24 -11.33
N GLU A 25 -3.47 -0.93 -11.98
CA GLU A 25 -3.27 -1.07 -13.41
C GLU A 25 -4.40 -0.36 -14.19
N GLY A 26 -5.64 -0.42 -13.70
CA GLY A 26 -6.77 0.33 -14.25
C GLY A 26 -6.60 1.85 -14.18
N LEU A 27 -5.79 2.35 -13.24
CA LEU A 27 -5.39 3.76 -13.12
C LEU A 27 -4.14 4.11 -13.96
N GLY A 28 -3.50 3.12 -14.59
CA GLY A 28 -2.31 3.30 -15.43
C GLY A 28 -0.98 3.22 -14.68
N PHE A 29 -0.96 2.73 -13.44
CA PHE A 29 0.30 2.50 -12.71
C PHE A 29 1.04 1.26 -13.21
N HIS A 30 2.37 1.29 -13.12
CA HIS A 30 3.19 0.10 -13.29
C HIS A 30 3.24 -0.69 -11.98
N VAL A 31 2.64 -1.87 -11.97
CA VAL A 31 2.58 -2.73 -10.80
C VAL A 31 3.48 -3.95 -10.99
N LEU A 32 4.33 -4.24 -10.00
CA LEU A 32 5.23 -5.39 -10.00
C LEU A 32 5.07 -6.24 -8.73
N PRO A 33 5.30 -7.57 -8.81
CA PRO A 33 5.31 -8.39 -7.61
C PRO A 33 6.51 -8.03 -6.73
N PHE A 34 6.26 -7.88 -5.42
CA PHE A 34 7.30 -7.75 -4.42
C PHE A 34 7.87 -9.14 -4.11
N GLN A 35 9.18 -9.28 -4.26
CA GLN A 35 9.93 -10.44 -3.78
C GLN A 35 10.91 -9.98 -2.71
N GLU A 36 10.81 -10.57 -1.53
CA GLU A 36 11.68 -10.24 -0.41
C GLU A 36 13.13 -10.63 -0.74
N ASN A 37 13.93 -9.63 -1.10
CA ASN A 37 15.36 -9.71 -1.30
C ASN A 37 15.99 -8.36 -0.94
N ASP A 38 17.27 -8.35 -0.60
CA ASP A 38 17.94 -7.15 -0.08
C ASP A 38 17.90 -5.98 -1.08
N GLU A 39 18.17 -6.24 -2.36
CA GLU A 39 18.19 -5.21 -3.42
C GLU A 39 16.83 -4.54 -3.58
N LEU A 40 15.75 -5.32 -3.61
CA LEU A 40 14.40 -4.79 -3.75
C LEU A 40 13.96 -4.07 -2.48
N THR A 41 14.31 -4.61 -1.30
CA THR A 41 13.98 -3.99 -0.01
C THR A 41 14.63 -2.62 0.13
N GLU A 42 15.90 -2.47 -0.28
CA GLU A 42 16.60 -1.19 -0.31
C GLU A 42 16.03 -0.21 -1.35
N LYS A 43 15.41 -0.73 -2.42
CA LYS A 43 14.79 0.08 -3.48
C LYS A 43 13.45 0.69 -3.06
N ILE A 44 12.71 0.08 -2.13
CA ILE A 44 11.41 0.59 -1.70
C ILE A 44 11.58 1.90 -0.92
N ASP A 45 11.05 2.98 -1.48
CA ASP A 45 11.09 4.32 -0.88
C ASP A 45 10.05 4.50 0.23
N ALA A 46 8.95 3.74 0.19
CA ALA A 46 7.84 3.87 1.11
C ALA A 46 6.95 2.62 1.14
N VAL A 47 6.32 2.37 2.28
CA VAL A 47 5.36 1.27 2.45
C VAL A 47 4.00 1.80 2.86
N VAL A 48 2.95 1.32 2.21
CA VAL A 48 1.55 1.59 2.54
C VAL A 48 0.90 0.29 3.01
N ILE A 49 0.40 0.29 4.24
CA ILE A 49 -0.19 -0.86 4.90
C ILE A 49 -1.68 -0.63 5.07
N PHE A 50 -2.49 -1.43 4.39
CA PHE A 50 -3.94 -1.45 4.57
C PHE A 50 -4.28 -2.38 5.73
N HIS A 51 -5.19 -1.96 6.61
CA HIS A 51 -5.71 -2.79 7.68
C HIS A 51 -7.16 -2.44 8.03
N ASP A 52 -7.82 -3.35 8.76
CA ASP A 52 -9.10 -3.13 9.40
C ASP A 52 -8.92 -3.24 10.91
N ASN A 53 -9.05 -2.12 11.64
CA ASN A 53 -8.97 -2.06 13.11
C ASN A 53 -7.68 -2.71 13.70
N HIS A 54 -6.52 -2.31 13.17
CA HIS A 54 -5.20 -2.86 13.52
C HIS A 54 -5.03 -4.37 13.35
N ASN A 55 -5.90 -5.03 12.57
CA ASN A 55 -5.74 -6.44 12.24
C ASN A 55 -4.70 -6.62 11.12
N PHE A 56 -3.47 -6.90 11.55
CA PHE A 56 -2.37 -7.28 10.68
C PHE A 56 -2.22 -8.81 10.73
N ASP A 57 -2.20 -9.46 9.57
CA ASP A 57 -1.79 -10.86 9.53
C ASP A 57 -0.28 -10.99 9.79
N LYS A 58 0.17 -12.23 10.01
CA LYS A 58 1.56 -12.52 10.34
C LYS A 58 2.53 -11.98 9.28
N ARG A 59 2.16 -12.11 8.01
CA ARG A 59 2.99 -11.69 6.88
C ARG A 59 3.11 -10.16 6.79
N THR A 60 1.99 -9.45 6.93
CA THR A 60 1.95 -7.98 6.98
C THR A 60 2.77 -7.44 8.14
N ALA A 61 2.72 -8.10 9.31
CA ALA A 61 3.51 -7.73 10.48
C ALA A 61 5.02 -7.95 10.25
N GLU A 62 5.41 -9.08 9.65
CA GLU A 62 6.81 -9.37 9.30
C GLU A 62 7.38 -8.33 8.33
N LEU A 63 6.64 -7.99 7.27
CA LEU A 63 7.06 -6.97 6.30
C LEU A 63 7.13 -5.58 6.93
N ARG A 64 6.17 -5.21 7.79
CA ARG A 64 6.24 -3.96 8.54
C ARG A 64 7.54 -3.90 9.35
N ASP A 65 7.83 -4.93 10.12
CA ASP A 65 9.00 -4.95 11.01
C ASP A 65 10.31 -4.90 10.21
N LEU A 66 10.36 -5.57 9.05
CA LEU A 66 11.46 -5.45 8.09
C LEU A 66 11.68 -3.99 7.66
N PHE A 67 10.64 -3.32 7.16
CA PHE A 67 10.76 -1.95 6.66
C PHE A 67 10.94 -0.91 7.77
N GLU A 68 10.53 -1.19 9.01
CA GLU A 68 10.87 -0.39 10.19
C GLU A 68 12.38 -0.46 10.48
N ILE A 69 13.00 -1.63 10.36
CA ILE A 69 14.46 -1.80 10.49
C ILE A 69 15.21 -1.02 9.40
N HIS A 70 14.70 -1.06 8.17
CA HIS A 70 15.27 -0.31 7.04
C HIS A 70 14.94 1.19 7.06
N GLN A 71 14.22 1.67 8.09
CA GLN A 71 13.82 3.07 8.25
C GLN A 71 13.01 3.63 7.06
N ALA A 72 12.33 2.76 6.31
CA ALA A 72 11.45 3.18 5.23
C ALA A 72 10.21 3.87 5.83
N PRO A 73 9.77 5.02 5.28
CA PRO A 73 8.50 5.63 5.65
C PRO A 73 7.34 4.65 5.51
N ILE A 74 6.60 4.42 6.61
CA ILE A 74 5.43 3.54 6.63
C ILE A 74 4.16 4.38 6.87
N HIS A 75 3.16 4.20 6.00
CA HIS A 75 1.83 4.76 6.16
C HIS A 75 0.80 3.65 6.38
N LYS A 76 -0.05 3.80 7.39
CA LYS A 76 -1.10 2.82 7.73
C LYS A 76 -2.46 3.39 7.37
N ILE A 77 -3.21 2.68 6.54
CA ILE A 77 -4.57 3.00 6.12
C ILE A 77 -5.53 2.10 6.91
N ASP A 78 -6.29 2.73 7.80
CA ASP A 78 -7.35 2.07 8.54
C ASP A 78 -8.68 2.18 7.81
N LEU A 79 -9.16 1.08 7.25
CA LEU A 79 -10.45 1.01 6.56
C LEU A 79 -11.63 1.01 7.53
N SER A 80 -11.42 0.73 8.82
CA SER A 80 -12.45 0.88 9.86
C SER A 80 -12.76 2.36 10.14
N GLY A 81 -11.79 3.24 9.89
CA GLY A 81 -11.85 4.67 10.17
C GLY A 81 -12.62 5.51 9.13
N THR A 82 -12.44 6.82 9.23
CA THR A 82 -13.07 7.80 8.33
C THR A 82 -12.34 7.85 6.99
N MET A 83 -13.07 7.59 5.90
CA MET A 83 -12.47 7.52 4.55
C MET A 83 -11.74 8.79 4.14
N ASN A 84 -12.34 9.97 4.37
CA ASN A 84 -11.71 11.24 3.99
C ASN A 84 -10.37 11.47 4.68
N VAL A 85 -10.21 10.96 5.92
CA VAL A 85 -8.95 11.02 6.66
C VAL A 85 -7.92 10.09 6.01
N ALA A 86 -8.31 8.85 5.69
CA ALA A 86 -7.44 7.89 5.01
C ALA A 86 -6.92 8.43 3.66
N LEU A 87 -7.81 8.96 2.81
CA LEU A 87 -7.44 9.53 1.52
C LEU A 87 -6.54 10.77 1.65
N SER A 88 -6.90 11.70 2.55
CA SER A 88 -6.14 12.94 2.73
C SER A 88 -4.75 12.67 3.30
N HIS A 89 -4.65 11.73 4.26
CA HIS A 89 -3.36 11.37 4.84
C HIS A 89 -2.47 10.61 3.86
N LEU A 90 -3.05 9.75 3.00
CA LEU A 90 -2.29 9.08 1.95
C LEU A 90 -1.71 10.08 0.94
N SER A 91 -2.51 11.06 0.50
CA SER A 91 -2.02 12.12 -0.39
C SER A 91 -0.88 12.90 0.25
N LEU A 92 -1.04 13.34 1.50
CA LEU A 92 0.00 14.07 2.23
C LEU A 92 1.26 13.23 2.44
N PHE A 93 1.11 11.92 2.63
CA PHE A 93 2.23 11.00 2.77
C PHE A 93 3.06 10.94 1.49
N PHE A 94 2.43 10.81 0.33
CA PHE A 94 3.13 10.81 -0.96
C PHE A 94 3.75 12.17 -1.29
N ASP A 95 3.07 13.28 -0.97
CA ASP A 95 3.64 14.62 -1.17
C ASP A 95 4.90 14.86 -0.33
N ARG A 96 4.94 14.31 0.89
CA ARG A 96 6.08 14.44 1.82
C ARG A 96 7.24 13.53 1.46
N THR A 97 6.96 12.28 1.11
CA THR A 97 7.99 11.28 0.81
C THR A 97 8.58 11.45 -0.58
N LYS A 98 7.78 11.94 -1.55
CA LYS A 98 8.17 12.01 -2.97
C LYS A 98 8.71 10.67 -3.50
N CYS A 99 8.18 9.57 -2.97
CA CYS A 99 8.57 8.21 -3.30
C CYS A 99 8.29 7.87 -4.77
N LYS A 100 9.15 7.04 -5.36
CA LYS A 100 9.02 6.50 -6.71
C LYS A 100 8.63 5.02 -6.69
N ASP A 101 9.23 4.26 -5.78
CA ASP A 101 9.03 2.83 -5.63
C ASP A 101 8.29 2.57 -4.31
N VAL A 102 7.02 2.18 -4.38
CA VAL A 102 6.16 2.07 -3.19
C VAL A 102 5.65 0.66 -3.03
N LEU A 103 5.74 0.09 -1.83
CA LEU A 103 5.18 -1.22 -1.52
C LEU A 103 3.80 -1.07 -0.88
N PHE A 104 2.79 -1.73 -1.46
CA PHE A 104 1.45 -1.83 -0.89
C PHE A 104 1.25 -3.23 -0.32
N ILE A 105 0.94 -3.30 0.98
CA ILE A 105 0.62 -4.55 1.69
C ILE A 105 -0.70 -4.40 2.44
N GLY A 106 -1.36 -5.51 2.71
CA GLY A 106 -2.61 -5.50 3.44
C GLY A 106 -3.01 -6.89 3.87
N SER A 107 -3.78 -6.97 4.95
CA SER A 107 -4.24 -8.27 5.44
C SER A 107 -5.25 -8.92 4.49
N GLU A 108 -5.20 -10.26 4.38
CA GLU A 108 -6.05 -11.00 3.44
C GLU A 108 -7.55 -10.74 3.62
N GLY A 109 -7.98 -10.42 4.84
CA GLY A 109 -9.38 -10.11 5.18
C GLY A 109 -9.90 -8.78 4.62
N ILE A 110 -9.02 -7.93 4.08
CA ILE A 110 -9.39 -6.61 3.56
C ILE A 110 -10.05 -6.66 2.19
N LYS A 111 -9.80 -7.72 1.41
CA LYS A 111 -10.28 -7.83 0.03
C LYS A 111 -11.79 -7.61 -0.11
N ASP A 112 -12.56 -8.10 0.87
CA ASP A 112 -14.03 -8.07 0.89
C ASP A 112 -14.58 -6.88 1.71
N HIS A 113 -13.70 -6.00 2.19
CA HIS A 113 -14.12 -4.90 3.05
C HIS A 113 -14.94 -3.87 2.23
N PRO A 114 -16.19 -3.53 2.62
CA PRO A 114 -17.07 -2.68 1.81
C PRO A 114 -16.49 -1.30 1.49
N LYS A 115 -15.63 -0.78 2.37
CA LYS A 115 -14.96 0.51 2.14
C LYS A 115 -13.77 0.44 1.19
N MET A 116 -13.30 -0.76 0.83
CA MET A 116 -12.23 -0.91 -0.15
C MET A 116 -12.67 -0.35 -1.51
N ASP A 117 -13.86 -0.71 -1.99
CA ASP A 117 -14.36 -0.19 -3.27
C ASP A 117 -14.59 1.31 -3.23
N PHE A 118 -15.09 1.83 -2.11
CA PHE A 118 -15.23 3.27 -1.92
C PHE A 118 -13.86 3.97 -1.88
N PHE A 119 -12.84 3.37 -1.26
CA PHE A 119 -11.47 3.88 -1.29
C PHE A 119 -10.97 3.96 -2.73
N LYS A 120 -11.13 2.88 -3.51
CA LYS A 120 -10.71 2.81 -4.91
C LYS A 120 -11.36 3.87 -5.79
N GLU A 121 -12.67 4.07 -5.62
CA GLU A 121 -13.44 5.06 -6.38
C GLU A 121 -13.04 6.50 -6.03
N LYS A 122 -12.74 6.76 -4.76
CA LYS A 122 -12.46 8.12 -4.25
C LYS A 122 -10.99 8.50 -4.29
N TRP A 123 -10.08 7.53 -4.42
CA TRP A 123 -8.68 7.81 -4.70
C TRP A 123 -8.51 8.21 -6.17
N ASN A 124 -9.05 9.40 -6.48
CA ASN A 124 -8.77 10.10 -7.71
C ASN A 124 -7.54 10.96 -7.47
N LEU A 125 -6.49 10.67 -8.23
CA LEU A 125 -5.21 11.37 -8.18
C LEU A 125 -5.19 12.60 -9.07
#